data_AF-A0A0X3P107-F1
#
_entry.id   AF-A0A0X3P107-F1
#
_cell.length_a   1.000
_cell.length_b   1.000
_cell.length_c   1.000
_cell.angle_alpha   90.00
_cell.angle_beta   90.00
_cell.angle_gamma   90.00
#
_symmetry.space_group_name_H-M   'P 1'
#
loop_
_entity.id
_entity.type
_entity.pdbx_description
1 polymer ?
#
loop_
_entity_poly.entity_id
_entity_poly.type
_entity_poly.pdbx_seq_one_letter_code
_entity_poly.pdbx_strand_id
1 'polypeptide(L)'
;WVRNIWKGDYSLMRRQLSEISWETELHGETNKDWTTLSSLLKRIVYLNCPLRKKTTTNRPKWINSNLQASFKKRNRFWRRFRHTGSDAHLREYKQQRNVCKCEAAKLRRKFELNILQKSLEYPKMLYGYILSTKRIREMIPALRSADGKLETD
;
A
#
# COMPACT_ATOMS: atom_id res chain seq x y z
N TRP A 1 -2.98 -7.90 -9.54
CA TRP A 1 -3.03 -6.87 -10.59
C TRP A 1 -4.21 -5.93 -10.33
N VAL A 2 -4.13 -4.66 -10.72
CA VAL A 2 -5.21 -3.65 -10.61
C VAL A 2 -5.28 -2.85 -11.90
N ARG A 3 -6.48 -2.41 -12.29
CA ARG A 3 -6.70 -1.54 -13.44
C ARG A 3 -5.97 -0.21 -13.27
N ASN A 4 -5.18 0.17 -14.25
CA ASN A 4 -4.44 1.43 -14.26
C ASN A 4 -5.30 2.53 -14.87
N ILE A 5 -6.10 3.17 -14.00
CA ILE A 5 -7.00 4.25 -14.39
C ILE A 5 -6.22 5.39 -15.10
N TRP A 6 -4.99 5.66 -14.69
CA TRP A 6 -4.14 6.71 -15.30
C TRP A 6 -3.65 6.42 -16.72
N LYS A 7 -3.84 5.19 -17.22
CA LYS A 7 -3.45 4.77 -18.57
C LYS A 7 -4.63 4.20 -19.36
N GLY A 8 -5.87 4.49 -18.93
CA GLY A 8 -7.06 4.10 -19.68
C GLY A 8 -7.25 4.94 -20.94
N ASP A 9 -7.86 4.35 -21.95
CA ASP A 9 -8.30 5.07 -23.16
C ASP A 9 -9.61 5.82 -22.87
N TYR A 10 -9.49 7.06 -22.39
CA TYR A 10 -10.64 7.89 -22.03
C TYR A 10 -11.46 8.35 -23.25
N SER A 11 -10.84 8.44 -24.44
CA SER A 11 -11.56 8.75 -25.68
C SER A 11 -12.57 7.66 -26.01
N LEU A 12 -12.14 6.40 -25.95
CA LEU A 12 -13.00 5.26 -26.22
C LEU A 12 -14.09 5.11 -25.15
N MET A 13 -13.75 5.30 -23.87
CA MET A 13 -14.73 5.29 -22.79
C MET A 13 -15.80 6.37 -22.95
N ARG A 14 -15.40 7.59 -23.34
CA ARG A 14 -16.33 8.70 -23.58
C ARG A 14 -17.27 8.36 -24.73
N ARG A 15 -16.76 7.81 -25.83
CA ARG A 15 -17.60 7.38 -26.96
C ARG A 15 -18.63 6.33 -26.54
N GLN A 16 -18.19 5.30 -25.81
CA GLN A 16 -19.08 4.25 -25.28
C GLN A 16 -20.15 4.80 -24.34
N LEU A 17 -19.84 5.83 -23.54
CA LEU A 17 -20.81 6.49 -22.66
C LEU A 17 -21.80 7.36 -23.43
N SER A 18 -21.40 7.94 -24.56
CA SER A 18 -22.26 8.73 -25.44
C SER A 18 -23.20 7.87 -26.28
N GLU A 19 -22.83 6.62 -26.58
CA GLU A 19 -23.66 5.66 -27.33
C GLU A 19 -24.79 5.05 -26.46
N ILE A 20 -24.74 5.21 -25.15
CA ILE A 20 -25.74 4.66 -24.23
C ILE A 20 -26.94 5.60 -24.13
N SER A 21 -28.12 5.05 -24.37
CA SER A 21 -29.39 5.73 -24.15
C SER A 21 -29.72 5.75 -22.66
N TRP A 22 -29.38 6.85 -21.98
CA TRP A 22 -29.63 7.04 -20.55
C TRP A 22 -31.11 7.12 -20.20
N GLU A 23 -31.95 7.58 -21.14
CA GLU A 23 -33.40 7.68 -20.97
C GLU A 23 -34.08 6.31 -20.83
N THR A 24 -33.49 5.28 -21.44
CA THR A 24 -34.00 3.90 -21.36
C THR A 24 -33.37 3.08 -20.24
N GLU A 25 -32.20 3.49 -19.73
CA GLU A 25 -31.44 2.75 -18.71
C GLU A 25 -31.71 3.25 -17.28
N LEU A 26 -32.21 4.47 -17.12
CA LEU A 26 -32.54 5.07 -15.83
C LEU A 26 -34.06 5.17 -15.71
N HIS A 27 -34.64 4.40 -14.80
CA HIS A 27 -36.10 4.25 -14.67
C HIS A 27 -36.70 5.11 -13.54
N GLY A 28 -35.92 5.99 -12.93
CA GLY A 28 -36.36 6.92 -11.88
C GLY A 28 -36.30 6.32 -10.47
N GLU A 29 -35.83 5.08 -10.32
CA GLU A 29 -35.58 4.47 -9.02
C GLU A 29 -34.12 4.72 -8.59
N THR A 30 -33.89 5.74 -7.75
CA THR A 30 -32.54 6.22 -7.36
C THR A 30 -31.53 5.11 -7.03
N ASN A 31 -31.92 4.09 -6.26
CA ASN A 31 -31.00 3.02 -5.86
C ASN A 31 -30.69 2.05 -7.02
N LYS A 32 -31.71 1.65 -7.79
CA LYS A 32 -31.52 0.73 -8.92
C LYS A 32 -30.74 1.42 -10.04
N ASP A 33 -31.12 2.65 -10.36
CA ASP A 33 -30.45 3.50 -11.34
C ASP A 33 -28.97 3.71 -11.00
N TRP A 34 -28.66 3.97 -9.72
CA TRP A 34 -27.27 4.06 -9.27
C TRP A 34 -26.52 2.74 -9.44
N THR A 35 -27.13 1.59 -9.13
CA THR A 35 -26.48 0.29 -9.31
C THR A 35 -26.21 -0.01 -10.79
N THR A 36 -27.16 0.27 -11.67
CA THR A 36 -27.02 0.12 -13.13
C THR A 36 -25.88 0.97 -13.64
N LEU A 37 -25.89 2.27 -13.32
CA LEU A 37 -24.85 3.22 -13.69
C LEU A 37 -23.47 2.81 -13.14
N SER A 38 -23.40 2.43 -11.87
CA SER A 38 -22.15 1.98 -11.23
C SER A 38 -21.59 0.72 -11.89
N SER A 39 -22.45 -0.24 -12.22
CA SER A 39 -22.04 -1.49 -12.88
C SER A 39 -21.52 -1.23 -14.29
N LEU A 40 -22.19 -0.36 -15.03
CA LEU A 40 -21.83 -0.01 -16.40
C LEU A 40 -20.50 0.75 -16.45
N LEU A 41 -20.30 1.72 -15.56
CA LEU A 41 -19.02 2.42 -15.41
C LEU A 41 -17.89 1.46 -15.06
N LYS A 42 -18.11 0.53 -14.12
CA LYS A 42 -17.12 -0.50 -13.77
C LYS A 42 -16.77 -1.38 -14.98
N ARG A 43 -17.75 -1.74 -15.81
CA ARG A 43 -17.56 -2.52 -17.04
C ARG A 43 -16.71 -1.76 -18.07
N ILE A 44 -17.03 -0.50 -18.33
CA ILE A 44 -16.28 0.35 -19.27
C ILE A 44 -14.84 0.55 -18.79
N VAL A 45 -14.64 0.83 -17.50
CA VAL A 45 -13.29 0.94 -16.91
C VAL A 45 -12.55 -0.39 -16.99
N TYR A 46 -13.24 -1.53 -16.81
CA TYR A 46 -12.62 -2.85 -16.90
C TYR A 46 -12.10 -3.16 -18.32
N LEU A 47 -12.84 -2.79 -19.36
CA LEU A 47 -12.46 -3.05 -20.75
C LEU A 47 -11.34 -2.13 -21.22
N ASN A 48 -11.40 -0.85 -20.86
CA ASN A 48 -10.54 0.18 -21.46
C ASN A 48 -9.32 0.56 -20.61
N CYS A 49 -9.22 0.13 -19.35
CA CYS A 49 -8.02 0.35 -18.53
C CYS A 49 -7.09 -0.86 -18.55
N PRO A 50 -5.79 -0.69 -18.89
CA PRO A 50 -4.82 -1.77 -18.83
C PRO A 50 -4.56 -2.22 -17.39
N LEU A 51 -4.10 -3.47 -17.20
CA LEU A 51 -3.70 -3.98 -15.89
C LEU A 51 -2.29 -3.49 -15.51
N ARG A 52 -2.11 -3.14 -14.23
CA ARG A 52 -0.81 -2.87 -13.61
C ARG A 52 -0.60 -3.80 -12.43
N LYS A 53 0.65 -4.16 -12.16
CA LYS A 53 1.02 -4.81 -10.89
C LYS A 53 0.66 -3.86 -9.73
N LYS A 54 0.05 -4.41 -8.68
CA LYS A 54 -0.13 -3.65 -7.43
C LYS A 54 1.26 -3.32 -6.93
N THR A 55 1.56 -2.05 -6.72
CA THR A 55 2.81 -1.64 -6.09
C THR A 55 2.78 -2.11 -4.64
N THR A 56 3.57 -3.13 -4.34
CA THR A 56 3.80 -3.55 -2.95
C THR A 56 4.77 -2.58 -2.32
N THR A 57 4.36 -1.93 -1.24
CA THR A 57 5.30 -1.11 -0.47
C THR A 57 6.09 -2.04 0.45
N ASN A 58 7.42 -1.91 0.48
CA ASN A 58 8.28 -2.58 1.48
C ASN A 58 8.12 -1.95 2.88
N ARG A 59 7.08 -1.13 3.06
CA ARG A 59 6.82 -0.43 4.30
C ARG A 59 6.20 -1.40 5.30
N PRO A 60 6.70 -1.44 6.55
CA PRO A 60 6.07 -2.22 7.59
C PRO A 60 4.60 -1.80 7.80
N LYS A 61 3.72 -2.81 7.92
CA LYS A 61 2.26 -2.62 8.01
C LYS A 61 1.82 -1.81 9.24
N TRP A 62 2.63 -1.76 10.30
CA TRP A 62 2.33 -1.02 11.53
C TRP A 62 2.59 0.49 11.45
N ILE A 63 3.25 0.99 10.41
CA ILE A 63 3.48 2.42 10.24
C ILE A 63 2.20 3.04 9.64
N ASN A 64 1.54 3.94 10.35
CA ASN A 64 0.36 4.68 9.86
C ASN A 64 0.74 6.04 9.22
N SER A 65 -0.25 6.73 8.63
CA SER A 65 -0.07 8.05 8.00
C SER A 65 0.46 9.11 8.97
N ASN A 66 0.01 9.10 10.22
CA ASN A 66 0.41 10.07 11.24
C ASN A 66 1.90 9.92 11.61
N LEU A 67 2.37 8.70 11.84
CA LEU A 67 3.79 8.43 12.08
C LEU A 67 4.64 8.83 10.87
N GLN A 68 4.12 8.67 9.65
CA GLN A 68 4.77 9.19 8.46
C GLN A 68 4.88 10.71 8.44
N ALA A 69 3.83 11.43 8.80
CA ALA A 69 3.88 12.89 8.93
C ALA A 69 4.93 13.30 9.99
N SER A 70 4.98 12.59 11.11
CA SER A 70 5.99 12.75 12.17
C SER A 70 7.42 12.56 11.64
N PHE A 71 7.68 11.49 10.86
CA PHE A 71 8.98 11.29 10.20
C PHE A 71 9.31 12.38 9.17
N LYS A 72 8.34 12.85 8.38
CA LYS A 72 8.54 13.97 7.43
C LYS A 72 8.93 15.24 8.19
N LYS A 73 8.26 15.54 9.31
CA LYS A 73 8.56 16.69 10.17
C LYS A 73 9.97 16.60 10.75
N ARG A 74 10.36 15.44 11.29
CA ARG A 74 11.73 15.17 11.76
C ARG A 74 12.76 15.42 10.66
N ASN A 75 12.52 14.91 9.45
CA ASN A 75 13.43 15.10 8.33
C ASN A 75 13.53 16.57 7.90
N ARG A 76 12.43 17.33 7.97
CA ARG A 76 12.42 18.78 7.73
C ARG A 76 13.30 19.52 8.76
N PHE A 77 13.18 19.19 10.04
CA PHE A 77 14.03 19.80 11.08
C PHE A 77 15.51 19.45 10.90
N TRP A 78 15.82 18.22 10.50
CA TRP A 78 17.19 17.84 10.16
C TRP A 78 17.75 18.70 9.01
N ARG A 79 16.99 18.86 7.92
CA ARG A 79 17.42 19.74 6.80
C ARG A 79 17.61 21.18 7.27
N ARG A 80 16.68 21.71 8.07
CA ARG A 80 16.78 23.07 8.63
C ARG A 80 18.07 23.25 9.44
N PHE A 81 18.38 22.31 10.33
CA PHE A 81 19.65 22.32 11.07
C PHE A 81 20.86 22.25 10.13
N ARG A 82 20.84 21.36 9.14
CA ARG A 82 21.92 21.23 8.15
C ARG A 82 22.19 22.50 7.35
N HIS A 83 21.18 23.33 7.10
CA HIS A 83 21.35 24.61 6.40
C HIS A 83 21.83 25.75 7.31
N THR A 84 21.49 25.72 8.60
CA THR A 84 21.69 26.87 9.51
C THR A 84 22.80 26.66 10.53
N GLY A 85 23.16 25.42 10.87
CA GLY A 85 24.15 25.09 11.90
C GLY A 85 23.75 25.44 13.34
N SER A 86 22.54 25.99 13.57
CA SER A 86 22.11 26.49 14.88
C SER A 86 21.78 25.37 15.87
N ASP A 87 22.27 25.48 17.10
CA ASP A 87 21.96 24.54 18.19
C ASP A 87 20.46 24.51 18.54
N ALA A 88 19.74 25.64 18.40
CA ALA A 88 18.29 25.67 18.63
C ALA A 88 17.56 24.71 17.66
N HIS A 89 17.93 24.71 16.38
CA HIS A 89 17.36 23.79 15.39
C HIS A 89 17.78 22.34 15.63
N LEU A 90 18.97 22.12 16.19
CA LEU A 90 19.40 20.78 16.61
C LEU A 90 18.54 20.25 17.77
N ARG A 91 18.20 21.11 18.75
CA ARG A 91 17.31 20.78 19.86
C ARG A 91 15.90 20.44 19.36
N GLU A 92 15.33 21.24 18.45
CA GLU A 92 14.04 20.94 17.80
C GLU A 92 14.05 19.57 17.09
N TYR A 93 15.12 19.29 16.32
CA TYR A 93 15.29 18.00 15.66
C TYR A 93 15.35 16.84 16.67
N LYS A 94 16.16 16.97 17.73
CA LYS A 94 16.32 15.94 18.76
C LYS A 94 14.99 15.66 19.47
N GLN A 95 14.22 16.69 19.80
CA GLN A 95 12.89 16.55 20.41
C GLN A 95 11.95 15.78 19.47
N GLN A 96 11.84 16.19 18.21
CA GLN A 96 10.97 15.51 17.25
C GLN A 96 11.44 14.07 16.96
N ARG A 97 12.75 13.82 16.94
CA ARG A 97 13.31 12.47 16.79
C ARG A 97 12.86 11.56 17.93
N ASN A 98 12.86 12.05 19.18
CA ASN A 98 12.42 11.29 20.34
C ASN A 98 10.91 11.01 20.28
N VAL A 99 10.09 11.99 19.87
CA VAL A 99 8.66 11.80 19.61
C VAL A 99 8.44 10.67 18.59
N CYS A 100 9.11 10.74 17.44
CA CYS A 100 9.02 9.70 16.41
C CYS A 100 9.43 8.31 16.93
N LYS A 101 10.49 8.22 17.75
CA LYS A 101 10.96 6.96 18.34
C LYS A 101 9.90 6.36 19.27
N CYS A 102 9.33 7.17 20.15
CA CYS A 102 8.28 6.74 21.09
C CYS A 102 7.00 6.32 20.35
N GLU A 103 6.55 7.11 19.37
CA GLU A 103 5.36 6.78 18.57
C GLU A 103 5.55 5.49 17.76
N ALA A 104 6.71 5.31 17.12
CA ALA A 104 7.02 4.10 16.38
C ALA A 104 7.02 2.87 17.28
N ALA A 105 7.63 2.95 18.46
CA ALA A 105 7.65 1.86 19.44
C ALA A 105 6.23 1.50 19.91
N LYS A 106 5.39 2.51 20.23
CA LYS A 106 3.99 2.31 20.64
C LYS A 106 3.17 1.61 19.54
N LEU A 107 3.24 2.11 18.31
CA LEU A 107 2.49 1.56 17.18
C LEU A 107 2.95 0.14 16.82
N ARG A 108 4.26 -0.10 16.83
CA ARG A 108 4.81 -1.43 16.61
C ARG A 108 4.32 -2.41 17.68
N ARG A 109 4.42 -2.06 18.97
CA ARG A 109 3.94 -2.91 20.08
C ARG A 109 2.44 -3.21 19.94
N LYS A 110 1.61 -2.21 19.64
CA LYS A 110 0.16 -2.40 19.44
C LYS A 110 -0.12 -3.40 18.30
N PHE A 111 0.64 -3.31 17.22
CA PHE A 111 0.51 -4.21 16.09
C PHE A 111 0.96 -5.64 16.41
N GLU A 112 2.10 -5.79 17.09
CA GLU A 112 2.62 -7.09 17.53
C GLU A 112 1.63 -7.78 18.50
N LEU A 113 1.07 -7.04 19.46
CA LEU A 113 0.01 -7.56 20.33
C LEU A 113 -1.22 -8.02 19.55
N ASN A 114 -1.64 -7.28 18.52
CA ASN A 114 -2.77 -7.69 17.68
C ASN A 114 -2.47 -8.98 16.89
N ILE A 115 -1.24 -9.14 16.41
CA ILE A 115 -0.81 -10.38 15.76
C ILE A 115 -0.87 -11.53 16.75
N LEU A 116 -0.34 -11.36 17.96
CA LEU A 116 -0.34 -12.41 18.98
C LEU A 116 -1.76 -12.85 19.35
N GLN A 117 -2.67 -11.90 19.58
CA GLN A 117 -4.08 -12.18 19.85
C GLN A 117 -4.73 -12.99 18.72
N LYS A 118 -4.51 -12.57 17.46
CA LYS A 118 -5.06 -13.26 16.28
C LYS A 118 -4.34 -14.57 15.96
N SER A 119 -3.14 -14.78 16.46
CA SER A 119 -2.34 -15.97 16.14
C SER A 119 -2.90 -17.25 16.75
N LEU A 120 -3.73 -17.12 17.80
CA LEU A 120 -4.47 -18.24 18.37
C LEU A 120 -5.42 -18.88 17.33
N GLU A 121 -6.09 -18.06 16.52
CA GLU A 121 -6.96 -18.54 15.44
C GLU A 121 -6.19 -18.75 14.13
N TYR A 122 -5.22 -17.86 13.83
CA TYR A 122 -4.49 -17.82 12.58
C TYR A 122 -2.97 -17.85 12.81
N PRO A 123 -2.38 -19.02 13.13
CA PRO A 123 -0.98 -19.12 13.53
C PRO A 123 0.01 -18.63 12.46
N LYS A 124 -0.33 -18.80 11.16
CA LYS A 124 0.48 -18.33 10.03
C LYS A 124 0.73 -16.82 10.02
N MET A 125 -0.12 -16.02 10.67
CA MET A 125 0.08 -14.56 10.79
C MET A 125 1.34 -14.23 11.59
N LEU A 126 1.57 -14.95 12.69
CA LEU A 126 2.75 -14.77 13.53
C LEU A 126 4.02 -15.20 12.79
N TYR A 127 4.01 -16.40 12.20
CA TYR A 127 5.14 -16.89 11.40
C TYR A 127 5.46 -15.96 10.22
N GLY A 128 4.43 -15.49 9.50
CA GLY A 128 4.61 -14.52 8.43
C GLY A 128 5.22 -13.20 8.90
N TYR A 129 4.86 -12.72 10.10
CA TYR A 129 5.49 -11.54 10.69
C TYR A 129 6.96 -11.80 11.04
N ILE A 130 7.28 -12.90 11.71
CA ILE A 130 8.65 -13.28 12.08
C ILE A 130 9.53 -13.42 10.82
N LEU A 131 9.04 -14.09 9.79
CA LEU A 131 9.76 -14.20 8.51
C LEU A 131 9.98 -12.84 7.85
N SER A 132 9.03 -11.90 7.99
CA SER A 132 9.17 -10.55 7.44
C SER A 132 10.18 -9.67 8.21
N THR A 133 10.47 -9.96 9.47
CA THR A 133 11.45 -9.22 10.28
C THR A 133 12.86 -9.76 10.13
N LYS A 134 13.03 -11.03 9.74
CA LYS A 134 14.33 -11.60 9.41
C LYS A 134 14.97 -10.85 8.24
N ARG A 135 16.24 -10.45 8.40
CA ARG A 135 17.03 -9.81 7.33
C ARG A 135 17.37 -10.80 6.22
N ILE A 136 17.71 -12.03 6.61
CA ILE A 136 18.05 -13.12 5.70
C ILE A 136 16.77 -13.90 5.44
N ARG A 137 16.40 -14.02 4.16
CA ARG A 137 15.39 -14.98 3.75
C ARG A 137 16.10 -16.31 3.60
N GLU A 138 15.68 -17.30 4.37
CA GLU A 138 16.09 -18.69 4.14
C GLU A 138 15.56 -19.09 2.76
N MET A 139 16.39 -18.93 1.72
CA MET A 139 16.12 -19.51 0.41
C MET A 139 16.45 -20.99 0.53
N ILE A 140 15.48 -21.84 0.17
CA ILE A 140 15.80 -23.21 -0.21
C ILE A 140 16.71 -23.08 -1.45
N PRO A 141 17.97 -23.52 -1.40
CA PRO A 141 18.84 -23.49 -2.56
C PRO A 141 18.20 -24.32 -3.67
N ALA A 142 18.26 -23.84 -4.92
CA ALA A 142 17.83 -24.64 -6.06
C ALA A 142 18.65 -25.95 -6.08
N LEU A 143 17.95 -27.07 -6.23
CA LEU A 143 18.59 -28.37 -6.34
C LEU A 143 19.32 -28.44 -7.68
N ARG A 144 20.56 -28.93 -7.64
CA ARG A 144 21.31 -29.24 -8.87
C ARG A 144 20.94 -30.65 -9.28
N SER A 145 20.63 -30.82 -10.56
CA SER A 145 20.56 -32.15 -11.18
C SER A 145 21.97 -32.79 -11.21
N ALA A 146 22.06 -34.10 -11.47
CA ALA A 146 23.33 -34.83 -11.55
C ALA A 146 24.32 -34.23 -12.55
N ASP A 147 23.80 -33.58 -13.60
CA ASP A 147 24.58 -32.88 -14.64
C ASP A 147 24.98 -31.43 -14.25
N GLY A 148 24.73 -31.01 -13.01
CA GLY A 148 25.09 -29.69 -12.49
C GLY A 148 24.18 -28.54 -12.93
N LYS A 149 23.13 -28.81 -13.72
CA LYS A 149 22.14 -27.84 -14.17
C LYS A 149 21.18 -27.46 -13.03
N LEU A 150 20.84 -26.18 -12.94
CA LEU A 150 19.87 -25.65 -11.97
C LEU A 150 18.46 -25.94 -12.49
N GLU A 151 17.72 -26.78 -11.77
CA GLU A 151 16.29 -27.00 -12.01
C GLU A 151 15.53 -25.89 -11.29
N THR A 152 14.80 -25.07 -12.05
CA THR A 152 13.85 -24.07 -11.51
C THR A 152 12.48 -24.36 -12.11
N ASP A 153 11.46 -24.51 -11.25
CA ASP A 153 10.04 -24.61 -11.63
C ASP A 153 9.55 -23.42 -12.48
#